data_AF-J3JWQ7-F1
#
_entry.id   AF-J3JWQ7-F1
#
_cell.length_a   1.000
_cell.length_b   1.000
_cell.length_c   1.000
_cell.angle_alpha   90.00
_cell.angle_beta   90.00
_cell.angle_gamma   90.00
#
_symmetry.space_group_name_H-M   'P 1'
#
loop_
_entity.id
_entity.type
_entity.pdbx_description
1 polymer ?
#
loop_
_entity_poly.entity_id
_entity_poly.type
_entity_poly.pdbx_seq_one_letter_code
_entity_poly.pdbx_strand_id
1 'polypeptide(L)'
;MICSVAFGCFPWEFYFPDNKSRRRAYEIYGRIMFAYYIVFIFTIFVQLVVMLKRPDFDIDAVCANMCVTLINTVTLFRQLVFHFNPKFKKIIQKVIDMESQVYRKGDEKICSIYTKYVKGINKSLKLYFCFIGSLLVIFCVRPLLADPVEQRVGDEVKLVRPLPQSSWFPIDTEEQYLYVYTWGCINCMISAFFVTCSDLIMFALLTQPMGHLNILHEILQNFDEHKRNFALRNQIVNDDIAAYWTLVDVIKHHNEIITYVNEINDCMSFVMLCDFLQSSLQVACILTQALENDIDVFLVLFMISFIGSMFLRLILYYHYGNELLTTSQNIALSAWQSNWYDQSPQVKIMMFTVIARAQKPLKFYLGQFGVMSLQAFISVLRASYSYMTLMYGLN
;
A
#
# COMPACT_ATOMS: atom_id res chain seq x y z
N MET A 1 10.84 -2.25 6.90
CA MET A 1 12.18 -2.81 6.57
C MET A 1 12.44 -4.18 7.19
N ILE A 2 12.24 -4.44 8.50
CA ILE A 2 12.62 -5.74 9.11
C ILE A 2 11.77 -6.91 8.58
N CYS A 3 10.44 -6.76 8.52
CA CYS A 3 9.56 -7.83 8.01
C CYS A 3 9.79 -8.12 6.51
N SER A 4 10.17 -7.11 5.72
CA SER A 4 10.48 -7.27 4.30
C SER A 4 11.83 -7.91 4.04
N VAL A 5 12.74 -7.92 5.03
CA VAL A 5 13.99 -8.71 4.99
C VAL A 5 13.64 -10.20 5.02
N ALA A 6 12.76 -10.62 5.92
CA ALA A 6 12.54 -12.04 6.18
C ALA A 6 12.08 -12.85 4.96
N PHE A 7 11.49 -12.21 3.94
CA PHE A 7 10.91 -12.89 2.76
C PHE A 7 11.44 -12.38 1.42
N GLY A 8 12.50 -11.56 1.40
CA GLY A 8 13.14 -11.17 0.14
C GLY A 8 12.38 -10.15 -0.71
N CYS A 9 11.34 -9.49 -0.17
CA CYS A 9 10.43 -8.63 -0.95
C CYS A 9 10.95 -7.22 -1.23
N PHE A 10 12.02 -6.78 -0.56
CA PHE A 10 12.56 -5.43 -0.68
C PHE A 10 13.95 -5.45 -1.31
N PRO A 11 14.34 -4.42 -2.10
CA PRO A 11 15.57 -4.47 -2.87
C PRO A 11 16.78 -4.75 -1.97
N TRP A 12 17.50 -5.83 -2.27
CA TRP A 12 18.62 -6.33 -1.48
C TRP A 12 19.77 -5.33 -1.33
N GLU A 13 19.83 -4.32 -2.20
CA GLU A 13 20.89 -3.32 -2.24
C GLU A 13 20.92 -2.41 -1.00
N PHE A 14 19.78 -2.26 -0.32
CA PHE A 14 19.67 -1.45 0.90
C PHE A 14 19.93 -2.23 2.19
N TYR A 15 20.17 -3.55 2.10
CA TYR A 15 20.44 -4.40 3.25
C TYR A 15 21.91 -4.79 3.36
N PHE A 16 22.41 -4.80 4.60
CA PHE A 16 23.78 -5.16 4.95
C PHE A 16 24.85 -4.38 4.14
N PRO A 17 24.86 -3.04 4.18
CA PRO A 17 25.82 -2.23 3.42
C PRO A 17 27.28 -2.60 3.75
N ASP A 18 27.55 -2.97 5.00
CA ASP A 18 28.91 -3.22 5.50
C ASP A 18 29.45 -4.62 5.20
N ASN A 19 28.60 -5.59 4.82
CA ASN A 19 29.00 -6.99 4.66
C ASN A 19 28.57 -7.59 3.31
N LYS A 20 29.52 -7.61 2.36
CA LYS A 20 29.33 -8.12 0.99
C LYS A 20 28.84 -9.57 0.92
N SER A 21 29.32 -10.45 1.81
CA SER A 21 28.94 -11.87 1.81
C SER A 21 27.48 -12.07 2.25
N ARG A 22 27.05 -11.37 3.31
CA ARG A 22 25.65 -11.40 3.76
C ARG A 22 24.70 -10.81 2.71
N ARG A 23 25.13 -9.74 2.05
CA ARG A 23 24.36 -9.12 0.95
C ARG A 23 24.16 -10.08 -0.22
N ARG A 24 25.21 -10.79 -0.66
CA ARG A 24 25.09 -11.81 -1.73
C ARG A 24 24.20 -12.99 -1.33
N ALA A 25 24.33 -13.49 -0.11
CA ALA A 25 23.46 -14.57 0.39
C ALA A 25 21.99 -14.14 0.40
N TYR A 26 21.71 -12.90 0.85
CA TYR A 26 20.38 -12.33 0.86
C TYR A 26 19.81 -12.12 -0.55
N GLU A 27 20.64 -11.68 -1.50
CA GLU A 27 20.25 -11.54 -2.91
C GLU A 27 19.82 -12.88 -3.52
N ILE A 28 20.59 -13.95 -3.28
CA ILE A 28 20.26 -15.29 -3.76
C ILE A 28 18.94 -15.76 -3.13
N TYR A 29 18.79 -15.61 -1.81
CA TYR A 29 17.58 -15.94 -1.09
C TYR A 29 16.34 -15.22 -1.66
N GLY A 30 16.43 -13.90 -1.84
CA GLY A 30 15.31 -13.10 -2.38
C GLY A 30 14.91 -13.51 -3.80
N ARG A 31 15.89 -13.82 -4.66
CA ARG A 31 15.61 -14.33 -6.02
C ARG A 31 14.91 -15.70 -5.99
N ILE A 32 15.32 -16.60 -5.10
CA ILE A 32 14.68 -17.91 -4.94
C ILE A 32 13.23 -17.75 -4.46
N MET A 33 12.99 -16.91 -3.44
CA MET A 33 11.64 -16.65 -2.93
C MET A 33 10.75 -16.01 -3.99
N PHE A 34 11.29 -15.07 -4.78
CA PHE A 34 10.54 -14.44 -5.87
C PHE A 34 10.22 -15.43 -7.00
N ALA A 35 11.17 -16.30 -7.37
CA ALA A 35 10.94 -17.36 -8.35
C ALA A 35 9.85 -18.34 -7.87
N TYR A 36 9.88 -18.73 -6.60
CA TYR A 36 8.83 -19.55 -6.00
C TYR A 36 7.46 -18.87 -6.07
N TYR A 37 7.40 -17.57 -5.76
CA TYR A 37 6.16 -16.80 -5.84
C TYR A 37 5.58 -16.75 -7.27
N ILE A 38 6.43 -16.64 -8.29
CA ILE A 38 6.01 -16.72 -9.70
C ILE A 38 5.41 -18.08 -10.03
N VAL A 39 6.06 -19.17 -9.59
CA VAL A 39 5.54 -20.54 -9.79
C VAL A 39 4.18 -20.70 -9.10
N PHE A 40 4.03 -20.18 -7.89
CA PHE A 40 2.75 -20.18 -7.19
C PHE A 40 1.66 -19.40 -7.92
N ILE A 41 1.97 -18.22 -8.47
CA ILE A 41 1.00 -17.48 -9.29
C ILE A 41 0.57 -18.31 -10.49
N PHE A 42 1.52 -18.97 -11.15
CA PHE A 42 1.22 -19.85 -12.28
C PHE A 42 0.25 -20.99 -11.89
N THR A 43 0.44 -21.63 -10.73
CA THR A 43 -0.47 -22.71 -10.30
C THR A 43 -1.88 -22.23 -9.99
N ILE A 44 -2.05 -21.01 -9.45
CA ILE A 44 -3.38 -20.41 -9.25
C ILE A 44 -4.03 -20.08 -10.61
N PHE A 45 -3.29 -19.52 -11.57
CA PHE A 45 -3.80 -19.25 -12.90
C PHE A 45 -4.25 -20.52 -13.63
N VAL A 46 -3.47 -21.59 -13.54
CA VAL A 46 -3.86 -22.90 -14.09
C VAL A 46 -5.16 -23.37 -13.45
N GLN A 47 -5.30 -23.25 -12.12
CA GLN A 47 -6.52 -23.61 -11.42
C GLN A 47 -7.73 -22.80 -11.90
N LEU A 48 -7.57 -21.49 -12.09
CA LEU A 48 -8.63 -20.62 -12.62
C LEU A 48 -9.07 -21.09 -14.02
N VAL A 49 -8.14 -21.43 -14.91
CA VAL A 49 -8.45 -21.95 -16.25
C VAL A 49 -9.14 -23.31 -16.18
N VAL A 50 -8.73 -24.19 -15.25
CA VAL A 50 -9.37 -25.49 -15.03
C VAL A 50 -10.82 -25.28 -14.55
N MET A 51 -11.05 -24.38 -13.60
CA MET A 51 -12.39 -24.07 -13.09
C MET A 51 -13.30 -23.49 -14.18
N LEU A 52 -12.79 -22.60 -15.04
CA LEU A 52 -13.55 -22.03 -16.16
C LEU A 52 -13.92 -23.05 -17.25
N LYS A 53 -13.19 -24.18 -17.34
CA LYS A 53 -13.44 -25.23 -18.34
C LYS A 53 -14.31 -26.38 -17.83
N ARG A 54 -14.64 -26.41 -16.54
CA ARG A 54 -15.49 -27.47 -15.98
C ARG A 54 -16.94 -27.32 -16.50
N PRO A 55 -17.62 -28.42 -16.84
CA PRO A 55 -19.02 -28.39 -17.26
C PRO A 55 -19.95 -27.95 -16.12
N ASP A 56 -19.60 -28.29 -14.88
CA ASP A 56 -20.25 -27.81 -13.66
C ASP A 56 -19.66 -26.44 -13.27
N PHE A 57 -20.22 -25.38 -13.85
CA PHE A 57 -19.75 -24.01 -13.66
C PHE A 57 -20.28 -23.40 -12.36
N ASP A 58 -19.43 -23.39 -11.33
CA ASP A 58 -19.70 -22.70 -10.06
C ASP A 58 -19.14 -21.27 -10.10
N ILE A 59 -20.05 -20.30 -10.22
CA ILE A 59 -19.73 -18.86 -10.31
C ILE A 59 -18.99 -18.38 -9.06
N ASP A 60 -19.38 -18.86 -7.88
CA ASP A 60 -18.86 -18.39 -6.60
C ASP A 60 -17.43 -18.87 -6.38
N ALA A 61 -17.17 -20.15 -6.64
CA ALA A 61 -15.82 -20.70 -6.56
C ALA A 61 -14.86 -20.02 -7.54
N VAL A 62 -15.32 -19.74 -8.77
CA VAL A 62 -14.55 -19.00 -9.78
C VAL A 62 -14.29 -17.56 -9.32
N CYS A 63 -15.29 -16.86 -8.78
CA CYS A 63 -15.14 -15.49 -8.30
C CYS A 63 -14.15 -15.40 -7.12
N ALA A 64 -14.20 -16.34 -6.18
CA ALA A 64 -13.26 -16.41 -5.06
C ALA A 64 -11.82 -16.64 -5.54
N ASN A 65 -11.60 -17.59 -6.47
CA ASN A 65 -10.28 -17.86 -7.03
C ASN A 65 -9.78 -16.68 -7.87
N MET A 66 -10.64 -16.06 -8.66
CA MET A 66 -10.31 -14.88 -9.47
C MET A 66 -9.84 -13.71 -8.58
N CYS A 67 -10.51 -13.45 -7.46
CA CYS A 67 -10.09 -12.40 -6.51
C CYS A 67 -8.65 -12.63 -6.02
N VAL A 68 -8.33 -13.88 -5.62
CA VAL A 68 -7.00 -14.25 -5.13
C VAL A 68 -5.95 -14.26 -6.25
N THR A 69 -6.33 -14.62 -7.47
CA THR A 69 -5.45 -14.56 -8.64
C THR A 69 -5.08 -13.13 -8.96
N LEU A 70 -6.06 -12.23 -9.01
CA LEU A 70 -5.86 -10.83 -9.39
C LEU A 70 -5.03 -10.07 -8.35
N ILE A 71 -5.31 -10.23 -7.05
CA ILE A 71 -4.52 -9.57 -6.01
C ILE A 71 -3.04 -9.99 -6.09
N ASN A 72 -2.76 -11.27 -6.30
CA ASN A 72 -1.38 -11.77 -6.45
C ASN A 72 -0.75 -11.30 -7.76
N THR A 73 -1.53 -11.16 -8.84
CA THR A 73 -1.05 -10.62 -10.12
C THR A 73 -0.63 -9.15 -10.00
N VAL A 74 -1.42 -8.34 -9.31
CA VAL A 74 -1.06 -6.94 -9.07
C VAL A 74 0.14 -6.83 -8.13
N THR A 75 0.21 -7.67 -7.10
CA THR A 75 1.40 -7.78 -6.26
C THR A 75 2.63 -8.19 -7.06
N LEU A 76 2.53 -9.10 -8.04
CA LEU A 76 3.63 -9.42 -8.93
C LEU A 76 4.11 -8.21 -9.72
N PHE A 77 3.19 -7.42 -10.31
CA PHE A 77 3.58 -6.18 -11.00
C PHE A 77 4.29 -5.20 -10.07
N ARG A 78 3.82 -5.03 -8.83
CA ARG A 78 4.52 -4.22 -7.81
C ARG A 78 5.92 -4.74 -7.54
N GLN A 79 6.07 -6.04 -7.31
CA GLN A 79 7.37 -6.65 -7.04
C GLN A 79 8.34 -6.52 -8.22
N LEU A 80 7.85 -6.61 -9.46
CA LEU A 80 8.65 -6.34 -10.64
C LEU A 80 9.16 -4.90 -10.66
N VAL A 81 8.30 -3.93 -10.33
CA VAL A 81 8.73 -2.52 -10.21
C VAL A 81 9.75 -2.35 -9.08
N PHE A 82 9.54 -2.96 -7.92
CA PHE A 82 10.46 -2.84 -6.79
C PHE A 82 11.86 -3.36 -7.09
N HIS A 83 11.96 -4.52 -7.75
CA HIS A 83 13.24 -5.19 -8.00
C HIS A 83 13.96 -4.64 -9.24
N PHE A 84 13.23 -4.40 -10.33
CA PHE A 84 13.83 -4.12 -11.63
C PHE A 84 13.79 -2.64 -12.03
N ASN A 85 12.88 -1.82 -11.48
CA ASN A 85 12.80 -0.42 -11.90
C ASN A 85 13.87 0.43 -11.18
N PRO A 86 14.85 1.01 -11.92
CA PRO A 86 15.88 1.84 -11.30
C PRO A 86 15.31 3.14 -10.71
N LYS A 87 14.17 3.64 -11.22
CA LYS A 87 13.51 4.82 -10.64
C LYS A 87 13.03 4.54 -9.22
N PHE A 88 12.50 3.35 -8.96
CA PHE A 88 12.04 2.96 -7.63
C PHE A 88 13.18 3.01 -6.60
N LYS A 89 14.36 2.50 -6.96
CA LYS A 89 15.55 2.57 -6.11
C LYS A 89 15.95 4.01 -5.76
N LYS A 90 15.89 4.92 -6.75
CA LYS A 90 16.14 6.36 -6.52
C LYS A 90 15.13 6.97 -5.55
N ILE A 91 13.85 6.61 -5.66
CA ILE A 91 12.80 7.06 -4.73
C ILE A 91 13.13 6.62 -3.30
N ILE A 92 13.50 5.35 -3.11
CA ILE A 92 13.88 4.83 -1.78
C ILE A 92 15.10 5.56 -1.23
N GLN A 93 16.13 5.78 -2.04
CA GLN A 93 17.31 6.54 -1.61
C GLN A 93 16.93 7.97 -1.20
N LYS A 94 16.05 8.62 -1.97
CA LYS A 94 15.55 9.95 -1.66
C LYS A 94 14.78 10.00 -0.35
N VAL A 95 13.99 8.97 -0.01
CA VAL A 95 13.35 8.86 1.32
C VAL A 95 14.39 8.85 2.43
N ILE A 96 15.42 8.00 2.31
CA ILE A 96 16.50 7.89 3.30
C ILE A 96 17.24 9.23 3.43
N ASP A 97 17.51 9.89 2.31
CA ASP A 97 18.21 11.17 2.29
C ASP A 97 17.36 12.26 2.95
N MET A 98 16.08 12.38 2.59
CA MET A 98 15.15 13.36 3.20
C MET A 98 14.99 13.13 4.70
N GLU A 99 14.84 11.87 5.14
CA GLU A 99 14.76 11.53 6.57
C GLU A 99 16.07 11.90 7.29
N SER A 100 17.23 11.57 6.71
CA SER A 100 18.52 11.93 7.30
C SER A 100 18.72 13.44 7.41
N GLN A 101 18.21 14.22 6.45
CA GLN A 101 18.30 15.68 6.48
C GLN A 101 17.49 16.28 7.62
N VAL A 102 16.31 15.74 7.94
CA VAL A 102 15.50 16.19 9.09
C VAL A 102 16.30 16.08 10.38
N TYR A 103 16.93 14.91 10.62
CA TYR A 103 17.73 14.70 11.83
C TYR A 103 19.04 15.48 11.85
N ARG A 104 19.70 15.68 10.68
CA ARG A 104 20.92 16.49 10.57
C ARG A 104 20.68 17.97 10.78
N LYS A 105 19.50 18.49 10.44
CA LYS A 105 19.15 19.89 10.72
C LYS A 105 19.12 20.15 12.24
N GLY A 106 18.91 19.14 13.09
CA GLY A 106 19.11 19.27 14.54
C GLY A 106 18.14 20.22 15.24
N ASP A 107 17.05 20.65 14.58
CA ASP A 107 15.96 21.39 15.20
C ASP A 107 15.13 20.38 16.01
N GLU A 108 15.22 20.45 17.35
CA GLU A 108 14.57 19.51 18.25
C GLU A 108 13.04 19.49 18.07
N LYS A 109 12.44 20.67 17.81
CA LYS A 109 11.00 20.80 17.60
C LYS A 109 10.58 20.07 16.33
N ILE A 110 11.26 20.33 15.22
CA ILE A 110 11.01 19.64 13.93
C ILE A 110 11.24 18.12 14.05
N CYS A 111 12.35 17.71 14.68
CA CYS A 111 12.67 16.31 14.90
C CYS A 111 11.57 15.61 15.72
N SER A 112 11.04 16.29 16.74
CA SER A 112 9.97 15.74 17.59
C SER A 112 8.66 15.56 16.82
N ILE A 113 8.29 16.55 15.98
CA ILE A 113 7.07 16.51 15.14
C ILE A 113 7.16 15.35 14.15
N TYR A 114 8.27 15.27 13.41
CA TYR A 114 8.48 14.20 12.44
C TYR A 114 8.51 12.82 13.11
N THR A 115 9.23 12.69 14.23
CA THR A 115 9.31 11.42 14.96
C THR A 115 7.96 10.98 15.53
N LYS A 116 7.14 11.92 16.02
CA LYS A 116 5.77 11.64 16.48
C LYS A 116 4.89 11.16 15.33
N TYR A 117 4.98 11.81 14.17
CA TYR A 117 4.29 11.42 12.95
C TYR A 117 4.67 10.00 12.50
N VAL A 118 5.96 9.72 12.37
CA VAL A 118 6.50 8.40 11.98
C VAL A 118 6.10 7.32 12.99
N LYS A 119 6.10 7.61 14.31
CA LYS A 119 5.62 6.67 15.33
C LYS A 119 4.13 6.34 15.16
N GLY A 120 3.30 7.32 14.82
CA GLY A 120 1.88 7.13 14.53
C GLY A 120 1.66 6.20 13.34
N ILE A 121 2.33 6.46 12.23
CA ILE A 121 2.28 5.59 11.04
C ILE A 121 2.76 4.19 11.36
N ASN A 122 3.92 4.05 12.00
CA ASN A 122 4.47 2.74 12.36
C ASN A 122 3.52 1.94 13.25
N LYS A 123 2.77 2.59 14.15
CA LYS A 123 1.72 1.92 14.95
C LYS A 123 0.59 1.42 14.06
N SER A 124 0.10 2.25 13.14
CA SER A 124 -0.95 1.88 12.17
C SER A 124 -0.52 0.72 11.26
N LEU A 125 0.70 0.77 10.72
CA LEU A 125 1.28 -0.30 9.88
C LEU A 125 1.48 -1.61 10.65
N LYS A 126 1.92 -1.55 11.91
CA LYS A 126 2.02 -2.74 12.78
C LYS A 126 0.65 -3.35 13.08
N LEU A 127 -0.35 -2.51 13.35
CA LEU A 127 -1.73 -2.98 13.56
C LEU A 127 -2.24 -3.71 12.31
N TYR A 128 -2.05 -3.13 11.13
CA TYR A 128 -2.40 -3.76 9.86
C TYR A 128 -1.68 -5.11 9.67
N PHE A 129 -0.37 -5.17 9.90
CA PHE A 129 0.40 -6.41 9.81
C PHE A 129 -0.11 -7.49 10.79
N CYS A 130 -0.36 -7.14 12.05
CA CYS A 130 -0.91 -8.07 13.03
C CYS A 130 -2.32 -8.54 12.64
N PHE A 131 -3.16 -7.65 12.10
CA PHE A 131 -4.50 -7.99 11.65
C PHE A 131 -4.45 -9.01 10.51
N ILE A 132 -3.66 -8.76 9.45
CA ILE A 132 -3.48 -9.73 8.36
C ILE A 132 -2.86 -11.05 8.85
N GLY A 133 -1.91 -10.99 9.78
CA GLY A 133 -1.34 -12.18 10.40
C GLY A 133 -2.37 -13.04 11.14
N SER A 134 -3.31 -12.42 11.86
CA SER A 134 -4.39 -13.15 12.53
C SER A 134 -5.35 -13.82 11.53
N LEU A 135 -5.65 -13.17 10.41
CA LEU A 135 -6.47 -13.74 9.35
C LEU A 135 -5.81 -14.94 8.70
N LEU A 136 -4.50 -14.89 8.44
CA LEU A 136 -3.76 -16.00 7.86
C LEU A 136 -3.89 -17.29 8.68
N VAL A 137 -3.93 -17.18 10.01
CA VAL A 137 -4.19 -18.32 10.90
C VAL A 137 -5.58 -18.89 10.67
N ILE A 138 -6.61 -18.03 10.58
CA ILE A 138 -7.99 -18.44 10.30
C ILE A 138 -8.08 -19.16 8.94
N PHE A 139 -7.42 -18.63 7.91
CA PHE A 139 -7.37 -19.23 6.57
C PHE A 139 -6.72 -20.63 6.56
N CYS A 140 -5.69 -20.86 7.37
CA CYS A 140 -5.06 -22.17 7.47
C CYS A 140 -5.90 -23.15 8.30
N VAL A 141 -6.62 -22.69 9.32
CA VAL A 141 -7.39 -23.56 10.23
C VAL A 141 -8.76 -23.93 9.66
N ARG A 142 -9.44 -23.04 8.94
CA ARG A 142 -10.79 -23.28 8.37
C ARG A 142 -10.93 -24.62 7.64
N PRO A 143 -10.02 -25.03 6.73
CA PRO A 143 -10.17 -26.27 5.98
C PRO A 143 -10.02 -27.54 6.84
N LEU A 144 -9.50 -27.43 8.07
CA LEU A 144 -9.47 -28.56 9.01
C LEU A 144 -10.77 -28.74 9.77
N LEU A 145 -11.58 -27.68 9.87
CA LEU A 145 -12.84 -27.66 10.61
C LEU A 145 -14.06 -27.79 9.69
N ALA A 146 -13.91 -27.48 8.41
CA ALA A 146 -14.98 -27.56 7.43
C ALA A 146 -15.20 -29.01 6.96
N ASP A 147 -16.46 -29.40 6.87
CA ASP A 147 -16.85 -30.70 6.34
C ASP A 147 -16.48 -30.83 4.85
N PRO A 148 -16.18 -32.05 4.37
CA PRO A 148 -15.92 -32.29 2.96
C PRO A 148 -17.11 -31.89 2.09
N VAL A 149 -16.84 -31.26 0.95
CA VAL A 149 -17.87 -30.78 0.02
C VAL A 149 -18.08 -31.80 -1.08
N GLU A 150 -19.33 -32.10 -1.41
CA GLU A 150 -19.66 -32.94 -2.57
C GLU A 150 -19.37 -32.18 -3.87
N GLN A 151 -18.42 -32.67 -4.65
CA GLN A 151 -18.09 -32.14 -5.96
C GLN A 151 -18.42 -33.18 -7.03
N ARG A 152 -19.31 -32.81 -7.97
CA ARG A 152 -19.55 -33.60 -9.18
C ARG A 152 -18.37 -33.45 -10.13
N VAL A 153 -17.85 -34.59 -10.60
CA VAL A 153 -16.81 -34.65 -11.63
C VAL A 153 -17.31 -35.61 -12.70
N GLY A 154 -18.07 -35.09 -13.67
CA GLY A 154 -18.77 -35.92 -14.64
C GLY A 154 -19.95 -36.65 -13.99
N ASP A 155 -20.06 -37.96 -14.19
CA ASP A 155 -21.13 -38.79 -13.61
C ASP A 155 -20.86 -39.24 -12.16
N GLU A 156 -19.67 -38.96 -11.61
CA GLU A 156 -19.28 -39.35 -10.25
C GLU A 156 -19.37 -38.17 -9.25
N VAL A 157 -19.99 -38.40 -8.10
CA VAL A 157 -19.96 -37.49 -6.95
C VAL A 157 -18.75 -37.86 -6.10
N LYS A 158 -17.75 -36.98 -6.03
CA LYS A 158 -16.57 -37.15 -5.16
C LYS A 158 -16.68 -36.21 -3.97
N LEU A 159 -16.47 -36.75 -2.77
CA LEU A 159 -16.30 -35.94 -1.56
C LEU A 159 -14.90 -35.32 -1.60
N VAL A 160 -14.81 -34.01 -1.77
CA VAL A 160 -13.53 -33.28 -1.86
C VAL A 160 -13.31 -32.51 -0.57
N ARG A 161 -12.14 -32.70 0.05
CA ARG A 161 -11.80 -31.97 1.27
C ARG A 161 -11.40 -30.53 0.93
N PRO A 162 -11.84 -29.53 1.72
CA PRO A 162 -11.49 -28.14 1.47
C PRO A 162 -9.99 -27.91 1.62
N LEU A 163 -9.42 -27.06 0.76
CA LEU A 163 -8.02 -26.64 0.84
C LEU A 163 -7.94 -25.18 1.32
N PRO A 164 -6.82 -24.75 1.96
CA PRO A 164 -6.61 -23.36 2.39
C PRO A 164 -6.76 -22.34 1.26
N GLN A 165 -6.38 -22.75 0.05
CA GLN A 165 -6.52 -21.97 -1.16
C GLN A 165 -6.73 -22.91 -2.35
N SER A 166 -7.65 -22.53 -3.25
CA SER A 166 -7.83 -23.25 -4.51
C SER A 166 -6.62 -23.00 -5.42
N SER A 167 -5.77 -24.02 -5.55
CA SER A 167 -4.60 -24.01 -6.42
C SER A 167 -4.43 -25.37 -7.09
N TRP A 168 -3.81 -25.38 -8.26
CA TRP A 168 -3.62 -26.61 -9.02
C TRP A 168 -2.41 -27.38 -8.49
N PHE A 169 -2.57 -28.69 -8.29
CA PHE A 169 -1.50 -29.60 -7.89
C PHE A 169 -1.34 -30.71 -8.94
N PRO A 170 -0.10 -31.15 -9.23
CA PRO A 170 0.17 -32.24 -10.16
C PRO A 170 -0.08 -33.65 -9.57
N ILE A 171 -0.65 -33.74 -8.36
CA ILE A 171 -0.86 -34.98 -7.59
C ILE A 171 -2.34 -35.07 -7.21
N ASP A 172 -2.89 -36.28 -7.17
CA ASP A 172 -4.25 -36.50 -6.69
C ASP A 172 -4.43 -36.01 -5.25
N THR A 173 -5.34 -35.06 -5.09
CA THR A 173 -5.52 -34.29 -3.84
C THR A 173 -6.01 -35.16 -2.69
N GLU A 174 -6.82 -36.18 -2.99
CA GLU A 174 -7.45 -37.02 -1.97
C GLU A 174 -6.52 -38.13 -1.44
N GLU A 175 -5.66 -38.70 -2.29
CA GLU A 175 -4.73 -39.77 -1.86
C GLU A 175 -3.65 -39.25 -0.91
N GLN A 176 -3.19 -38.01 -1.12
CA GLN A 176 -2.12 -37.38 -0.33
C GLN A 176 -2.55 -36.06 0.31
N TYR A 177 -3.77 -36.04 0.88
CA TYR A 177 -4.37 -34.82 1.41
C TYR A 177 -3.48 -34.04 2.40
N LEU A 178 -2.82 -34.71 3.36
CA LEU A 178 -1.97 -34.03 4.34
C LEU A 178 -0.77 -33.31 3.68
N TYR A 179 -0.20 -33.90 2.64
CA TYR A 179 0.90 -33.29 1.88
C TYR A 179 0.41 -32.08 1.09
N VAL A 180 -0.70 -32.21 0.37
CA VAL A 180 -1.29 -31.11 -0.41
C VAL A 180 -1.76 -29.98 0.50
N TYR A 181 -2.34 -30.30 1.66
CA TYR A 181 -2.75 -29.33 2.67
C TYR A 181 -1.56 -28.53 3.22
N THR A 182 -0.47 -29.21 3.62
CA THR A 182 0.73 -28.52 4.14
C THR A 182 1.39 -27.63 3.08
N TRP A 183 1.45 -28.09 1.83
CA TRP A 183 1.91 -27.26 0.71
C TRP A 183 0.96 -26.07 0.49
N GLY A 184 -0.36 -26.29 0.49
CA GLY A 184 -1.36 -25.22 0.39
C GLY A 184 -1.20 -24.15 1.47
N CYS A 185 -0.94 -24.54 2.72
CA CYS A 185 -0.63 -23.62 3.81
C CYS A 185 0.64 -22.81 3.54
N ILE A 186 1.74 -23.45 3.11
CA ILE A 186 3.00 -22.75 2.77
C ILE A 186 2.77 -21.73 1.64
N ASN A 187 2.03 -22.11 0.61
CA ASN A 187 1.65 -21.24 -0.50
C ASN A 187 0.84 -20.03 -0.05
N CYS A 188 -0.18 -20.26 0.78
CA CYS A 188 -1.01 -19.20 1.35
C CYS A 188 -0.19 -18.23 2.21
N MET A 189 0.70 -18.76 3.06
CA MET A 189 1.61 -17.93 3.86
C MET A 189 2.50 -17.05 2.97
N ILE A 190 3.18 -17.65 2.00
CA ILE A 190 4.06 -16.92 1.07
C ILE A 190 3.27 -15.83 0.33
N SER A 191 2.10 -16.16 -0.21
CA SER A 191 1.20 -15.20 -0.85
C SER A 191 0.86 -14.02 0.04
N ALA A 192 0.34 -14.29 1.24
CA ALA A 192 -0.08 -13.27 2.19
C ALA A 192 1.10 -12.36 2.59
N PHE A 193 2.29 -12.93 2.76
CA PHE A 193 3.49 -12.16 3.06
C PHE A 193 3.93 -11.25 1.91
N PHE A 194 3.96 -11.73 0.67
CA PHE A 194 4.31 -10.90 -0.48
C PHE A 194 3.31 -9.75 -0.67
N VAL A 195 2.02 -10.05 -0.53
CA VAL A 195 0.95 -9.03 -0.61
C VAL A 195 1.13 -7.99 0.49
N THR A 196 1.20 -8.42 1.76
CA THR A 196 1.29 -7.53 2.92
C THR A 196 2.58 -6.72 2.93
N CYS A 197 3.72 -7.32 2.59
CA CYS A 197 4.98 -6.59 2.50
C CYS A 197 4.92 -5.53 1.40
N SER A 198 4.30 -5.83 0.26
CA SER A 198 4.11 -4.87 -0.82
C SER A 198 3.22 -3.69 -0.40
N ASP A 199 2.10 -3.98 0.29
CA ASP A 199 1.18 -2.98 0.82
C ASP A 199 1.88 -2.08 1.85
N LEU A 200 2.64 -2.66 2.78
CA LEU A 200 3.38 -1.91 3.80
C LEU A 200 4.43 -0.96 3.19
N ILE A 201 5.16 -1.39 2.17
CA ILE A 201 6.12 -0.54 1.45
C ILE A 201 5.39 0.61 0.77
N MET A 202 4.27 0.32 0.12
CA MET A 202 3.46 1.36 -0.53
C MET A 202 2.90 2.37 0.46
N PHE A 203 2.31 1.91 1.57
CA PHE A 203 1.80 2.81 2.61
C PHE A 203 2.92 3.69 3.19
N ALA A 204 4.11 3.14 3.42
CA ALA A 204 5.25 3.93 3.84
C ALA A 204 5.62 5.01 2.81
N LEU A 205 5.67 4.68 1.52
CA LEU A 205 6.00 5.61 0.44
C LEU A 205 4.97 6.73 0.25
N LEU A 206 3.69 6.36 0.32
CA LEU A 206 2.56 7.29 0.19
C LEU A 206 2.49 8.25 1.39
N THR A 207 2.99 7.84 2.56
CA THR A 207 2.93 8.66 3.78
C THR A 207 4.10 9.61 3.99
N GLN A 208 5.28 9.33 3.44
CA GLN A 208 6.45 10.22 3.53
C GLN A 208 6.17 11.70 3.19
N PRO A 209 5.50 12.06 2.07
CA PRO A 209 5.35 13.46 1.68
C PRO A 209 4.50 14.23 2.69
N MET A 210 3.51 13.60 3.29
CA MET A 210 2.68 14.21 4.33
C MET A 210 3.48 14.55 5.60
N GLY A 211 4.43 13.69 5.98
CA GLY A 211 5.35 13.98 7.09
C GLY A 211 6.17 15.25 6.86
N HIS A 212 6.68 15.43 5.63
CA HIS A 212 7.43 16.63 5.27
C HIS A 212 6.53 17.86 5.07
N LEU A 213 5.31 17.71 4.56
CA LEU A 213 4.36 18.81 4.48
C LEU A 213 3.96 19.30 5.89
N ASN A 214 3.83 18.42 6.87
CA ASN A 214 3.59 18.81 8.26
C ASN A 214 4.76 19.63 8.84
N ILE A 215 6.00 19.31 8.46
CA ILE A 215 7.17 20.14 8.83
C ILE A 215 7.05 21.53 8.19
N LEU A 216 6.73 21.61 6.90
CA LEU A 216 6.55 22.90 6.21
C LEU A 216 5.40 23.71 6.80
N HIS A 217 4.30 23.06 7.17
CA HIS A 217 3.16 23.67 7.84
C HIS A 217 3.59 24.35 9.15
N GLU A 218 4.34 23.64 10.01
CA GLU A 218 4.88 24.18 11.26
C GLU A 218 5.83 25.36 10.99
N ILE A 219 6.75 25.23 10.04
CA ILE A 219 7.73 26.28 9.72
C ILE A 219 7.02 27.55 9.25
N LEU A 220 6.00 27.41 8.38
CA LEU A 220 5.26 28.56 7.85
C LEU A 220 4.37 29.21 8.91
N GLN A 221 3.69 28.42 9.74
CA GLN A 221 2.82 28.96 10.78
C GLN A 221 3.62 29.71 11.86
N ASN A 222 4.77 29.16 12.25
CA ASN A 222 5.67 29.74 13.24
C ASN A 222 6.90 30.39 12.60
N PHE A 223 6.70 31.10 11.48
CA PHE A 223 7.79 31.60 10.62
C PHE A 223 8.81 32.46 11.37
N ASP A 224 8.39 33.35 12.26
CA ASP A 224 9.31 34.22 13.01
C ASP A 224 10.20 33.44 13.99
N GLU A 225 9.68 32.37 14.60
CA GLU A 225 10.45 31.50 15.48
C GLU A 225 11.54 30.75 14.68
N HIS A 226 11.15 30.15 13.55
CA HIS A 226 12.08 29.41 12.70
C HIS A 226 13.08 30.31 11.99
N LYS A 227 12.67 31.53 11.60
CA LYS A 227 13.58 32.58 11.11
C LYS A 227 14.66 32.90 12.13
N ARG A 228 14.29 33.11 13.38
CA ARG A 228 15.25 33.41 14.47
C ARG A 228 16.18 32.22 14.73
N ASN A 229 15.66 31.00 14.75
CA ASN A 229 16.49 29.79 14.92
C ASN A 229 17.48 29.63 13.76
N PHE A 230 17.05 29.91 12.53
CA PHE A 230 17.91 29.91 11.35
C PHE A 230 19.01 30.98 11.45
N ALA A 231 18.66 32.19 11.91
CA ALA A 231 19.60 33.29 12.11
C ALA A 231 20.68 32.91 13.14
N LEU A 232 20.27 32.37 14.29
CA LEU A 232 21.19 31.94 15.36
C LEU A 232 22.14 30.84 14.88
N ARG A 233 21.62 29.83 14.17
CA ARG A 233 22.43 28.71 13.68
C ARG A 233 23.47 29.14 12.66
N ASN A 234 23.15 30.10 11.80
CA ASN A 234 24.02 30.56 10.72
C ASN A 234 24.76 31.87 11.05
N GLN A 235 24.67 32.36 12.29
CA GLN A 235 25.28 33.61 12.76
C GLN A 235 24.90 34.83 11.90
N ILE A 236 23.65 34.87 11.43
CA ILE A 236 23.12 35.97 10.61
C ILE A 236 22.55 37.04 11.54
N VAL A 237 23.07 38.27 11.43
CA VAL A 237 22.63 39.41 12.25
C VAL A 237 21.42 40.12 11.63
N ASN A 238 21.32 40.13 10.29
CA ASN A 238 20.27 40.84 9.57
C ASN A 238 19.00 39.97 9.45
N ASP A 239 17.89 40.45 10.02
CA ASP A 239 16.59 39.76 10.04
C ASP A 239 16.02 39.51 8.63
N ASP A 240 16.16 40.46 7.71
CA ASP A 240 15.67 40.32 6.33
C ASP A 240 16.42 39.21 5.59
N ILE A 241 17.73 39.10 5.83
CA ILE A 241 18.57 38.04 5.24
C ILE A 241 18.16 36.68 5.83
N ALA A 242 17.90 36.62 7.14
CA ALA A 242 17.42 35.40 7.78
C ALA A 242 16.05 34.97 7.25
N ALA A 243 15.11 35.90 7.10
CA ALA A 243 13.79 35.65 6.54
C ALA A 243 13.88 35.13 5.09
N TYR A 244 14.71 35.76 4.26
CA TYR A 244 14.96 35.35 2.89
C TYR A 244 15.46 33.90 2.81
N TRP A 245 16.52 33.56 3.55
CA TRP A 245 17.10 32.21 3.48
C TRP A 245 16.20 31.14 4.10
N THR A 246 15.46 31.47 5.16
CA THR A 246 14.45 30.58 5.75
C THR A 246 13.39 30.21 4.72
N LEU A 247 12.89 31.21 3.97
CA LEU A 247 11.90 30.98 2.92
C LEU A 247 12.48 30.25 1.70
N VAL A 248 13.76 30.49 1.35
CA VAL A 248 14.47 29.69 0.33
C VAL A 248 14.53 28.21 0.73
N ASP A 249 14.82 27.89 2.00
CA ASP A 249 14.86 26.51 2.50
C ASP A 249 13.48 25.85 2.43
N VAL A 250 12.42 26.58 2.82
CA VAL A 250 11.01 26.15 2.65
C VAL A 250 10.67 25.85 1.20
N ILE A 251 11.04 26.73 0.26
CA ILE A 251 10.76 26.55 -1.17
C ILE A 251 11.51 25.34 -1.73
N LYS A 252 12.78 25.16 -1.37
CA LYS A 252 13.58 24.00 -1.79
C LYS A 252 12.96 22.70 -1.28
N HIS A 253 12.62 22.64 0.01
CA HIS A 253 12.01 21.46 0.60
C HIS A 253 10.63 21.16 0.00
N HIS A 254 9.80 22.17 -0.26
CA HIS A 254 8.51 21.97 -0.95
C HIS A 254 8.71 21.43 -2.38
N ASN A 255 9.69 21.94 -3.13
CA ASN A 255 10.01 21.43 -4.47
C ASN A 255 10.52 19.99 -4.45
N GLU A 256 11.29 19.59 -3.43
CA GLU A 256 11.72 18.20 -3.25
C GLU A 256 10.52 17.27 -3.02
N ILE A 257 9.55 17.68 -2.20
CA ILE A 257 8.30 16.93 -1.97
C ILE A 257 7.49 16.83 -3.26
N ILE A 258 7.32 17.94 -4.00
CA ILE A 258 6.63 17.94 -5.30
C ILE A 258 7.29 16.94 -6.26
N THR A 259 8.61 16.98 -6.35
CA THR A 259 9.37 16.09 -7.22
C THR A 259 9.21 14.63 -6.79
N TYR A 260 9.24 14.35 -5.48
CA TYR A 260 9.02 13.02 -4.94
C TYR A 260 7.63 12.46 -5.29
N VAL A 261 6.57 13.26 -5.14
CA VAL A 261 5.20 12.84 -5.49
C VAL A 261 5.08 12.55 -7.00
N ASN A 262 5.69 13.39 -7.84
CA ASN A 262 5.71 13.17 -9.29
C ASN A 262 6.48 11.88 -9.66
N GLU A 263 7.62 11.62 -9.03
CA GLU A 263 8.39 10.38 -9.25
C GLU A 263 7.60 9.13 -8.85
N ILE A 264 6.83 9.16 -7.76
CA ILE A 264 5.92 8.07 -7.39
C ILE A 264 4.85 7.88 -8.45
N ASN A 265 4.21 8.94 -8.92
CA ASN A 265 3.19 8.85 -9.97
C ASN A 265 3.76 8.26 -11.25
N ASP A 266 4.95 8.70 -11.68
CA ASP A 266 5.62 8.18 -12.88
C ASP A 266 6.01 6.71 -12.74
N CYS A 267 6.37 6.27 -11.53
CA CYS A 267 6.82 4.91 -11.27
C CYS A 267 5.67 3.91 -11.01
N MET A 268 4.59 4.37 -10.38
CA MET A 268 3.56 3.51 -9.79
C MET A 268 2.15 3.75 -10.36
N SER A 269 1.93 4.73 -11.23
CA SER A 269 0.60 5.06 -11.77
C SER A 269 -0.13 3.87 -12.40
N PHE A 270 0.56 3.11 -13.26
CA PHE A 270 -0.02 1.91 -13.88
C PHE A 270 -0.38 0.85 -12.85
N VAL A 271 0.50 0.61 -11.87
CA VAL A 271 0.28 -0.36 -10.81
C VAL A 271 -0.92 0.04 -9.93
N MET A 272 -1.01 1.32 -9.56
CA MET A 272 -2.14 1.86 -8.80
C MET A 272 -3.46 1.75 -9.57
N LEU A 273 -3.43 1.86 -10.90
CA LEU A 273 -4.61 1.60 -11.74
C LEU A 273 -5.01 0.12 -11.70
N CYS A 274 -4.05 -0.80 -11.84
CA CYS A 274 -4.34 -2.23 -11.72
C CYS A 274 -4.92 -2.58 -10.35
N ASP A 275 -4.39 -1.99 -9.27
CA ASP A 275 -4.92 -2.15 -7.91
C ASP A 275 -6.35 -1.62 -7.79
N PHE A 276 -6.64 -0.47 -8.39
CA PHE A 276 -7.98 0.12 -8.40
C PHE A 276 -9.00 -0.82 -9.08
N LEU A 277 -8.67 -1.32 -10.28
CA LEU A 277 -9.53 -2.23 -11.03
C LEU A 277 -9.72 -3.57 -10.30
N GLN A 278 -8.61 -4.14 -9.80
CA GLN A 278 -8.62 -5.36 -9.00
C GLN A 278 -9.50 -5.22 -7.76
N SER A 279 -9.38 -4.11 -7.04
CA SER A 279 -10.17 -3.85 -5.83
C SER A 279 -11.65 -3.67 -6.15
N SER A 280 -12.00 -2.99 -7.25
CA SER A 280 -13.39 -2.82 -7.66
C SER A 280 -14.06 -4.15 -8.00
N LEU A 281 -13.37 -5.03 -8.75
CA LEU A 281 -13.91 -6.35 -9.07
C LEU A 281 -14.01 -7.22 -7.82
N GLN A 282 -13.02 -7.15 -6.93
CA GLN A 282 -13.02 -7.91 -5.70
C GLN A 282 -14.18 -7.54 -4.77
N VAL A 283 -14.48 -6.24 -4.62
CA VAL A 283 -15.64 -5.80 -3.83
C VAL A 283 -16.95 -6.31 -4.44
N ALA A 284 -17.07 -6.27 -5.77
CA ALA A 284 -18.26 -6.79 -6.47
C ALA A 284 -18.47 -8.30 -6.24
N CYS A 285 -17.45 -9.13 -6.44
CA CYS A 285 -17.51 -10.59 -6.24
C CYS A 285 -17.84 -11.00 -4.79
N ILE A 286 -17.34 -10.23 -3.82
CA ILE A 286 -17.57 -10.51 -2.41
C ILE A 286 -19.00 -10.16 -2.00
N LEU A 287 -19.54 -9.05 -2.52
CA LEU A 287 -20.91 -8.64 -2.21
C LEU A 287 -21.94 -9.63 -2.75
N THR A 288 -21.69 -10.25 -3.91
CA THR A 288 -22.56 -11.32 -4.43
C THR A 288 -22.48 -12.56 -3.55
N GLN A 289 -21.28 -13.02 -3.18
CA GLN A 289 -21.10 -14.16 -2.28
C GLN A 289 -21.76 -13.95 -0.90
N ALA A 290 -21.74 -12.72 -0.37
CA ALA A 290 -22.34 -12.44 0.93
C ALA A 290 -23.88 -12.60 0.96
N LEU A 291 -24.56 -12.61 -0.20
CA LEU A 291 -26.02 -12.71 -0.30
C LEU A 291 -26.53 -14.15 -0.44
N GLU A 292 -25.70 -15.08 -0.91
CA GLU A 292 -26.12 -16.45 -1.27
C GLU A 292 -25.84 -17.50 -0.18
N ASN A 293 -25.09 -17.15 0.87
CA ASN A 293 -24.65 -18.11 1.88
C ASN A 293 -25.66 -18.31 3.02
N ASP A 294 -25.98 -19.59 3.29
CA ASP A 294 -26.70 -20.01 4.50
C ASP A 294 -25.90 -19.69 5.79
N ILE A 295 -26.63 -19.47 6.88
CA ILE A 295 -26.10 -18.89 8.12
C ILE A 295 -25.40 -19.97 8.97
N ASP A 296 -24.13 -20.26 8.68
CA ASP A 296 -23.20 -20.86 9.65
C ASP A 296 -22.36 -19.77 10.33
N VAL A 297 -22.23 -19.83 11.67
CA VAL A 297 -21.53 -18.83 12.47
C VAL A 297 -20.05 -18.75 12.10
N PHE A 298 -19.40 -19.90 11.85
CA PHE A 298 -17.99 -19.91 11.48
C PHE A 298 -17.76 -19.35 10.08
N LEU A 299 -18.61 -19.71 9.11
CA LEU A 299 -18.60 -19.15 7.77
C LEU A 299 -18.82 -17.63 7.77
N VAL A 300 -19.78 -17.13 8.55
CA VAL A 300 -20.08 -15.70 8.68
C VAL A 300 -18.91 -14.93 9.30
N LEU A 301 -18.31 -15.44 10.37
CA LEU A 301 -17.13 -14.81 10.98
C LEU A 301 -15.95 -14.73 10.01
N PHE A 302 -15.69 -15.81 9.27
CA PHE A 302 -14.67 -15.84 8.23
C PHE A 302 -14.95 -14.80 7.14
N MET A 303 -16.17 -14.75 6.62
CA MET A 303 -16.60 -13.79 5.60
C MET A 303 -16.42 -12.35 6.09
N ILE A 304 -16.91 -12.01 7.28
CA ILE A 304 -16.74 -10.67 7.87
C ILE A 304 -15.26 -10.32 8.01
N SER A 305 -14.44 -11.27 8.47
CA SER A 305 -13.00 -11.04 8.66
C SER A 305 -12.27 -10.79 7.33
N PHE A 306 -12.61 -11.55 6.29
CA PHE A 306 -12.07 -11.40 4.95
C PHE A 306 -12.50 -10.07 4.31
N ILE A 307 -13.80 -9.76 4.37
CA ILE A 307 -14.38 -8.50 3.91
C ILE A 307 -13.70 -7.33 4.62
N GLY A 308 -13.65 -7.37 5.95
CA GLY A 308 -13.03 -6.34 6.77
C GLY A 308 -11.57 -6.09 6.39
N SER A 309 -10.81 -7.13 6.04
CA SER A 309 -9.42 -7.00 5.58
C SER A 309 -9.27 -6.27 4.25
N MET A 310 -10.17 -6.55 3.31
CA MET A 310 -10.15 -5.88 2.02
C MET A 310 -10.55 -4.42 2.18
N PHE A 311 -11.64 -4.14 2.90
CA PHE A 311 -12.06 -2.78 3.19
C PHE A 311 -10.98 -1.99 3.94
N LEU A 312 -10.31 -2.60 4.93
CA LEU A 312 -9.20 -1.98 5.64
C LEU A 312 -8.03 -1.66 4.70
N ARG A 313 -7.67 -2.56 3.79
CA ARG A 313 -6.63 -2.30 2.80
C ARG A 313 -7.02 -1.13 1.89
N LEU A 314 -8.23 -1.14 1.32
CA LEU A 314 -8.70 -0.07 0.44
C LEU A 314 -8.72 1.27 1.17
N ILE A 315 -9.36 1.36 2.34
CA ILE A 315 -9.52 2.63 3.05
C ILE A 315 -8.17 3.25 3.38
N LEU A 316 -7.14 2.46 3.72
CA LEU A 316 -5.79 2.97 3.97
C LEU A 316 -5.19 3.64 2.73
N TYR A 317 -5.29 3.01 1.54
CA TYR A 317 -4.81 3.62 0.29
C TYR A 317 -5.49 4.97 0.02
N TYR A 318 -6.83 4.98 -0.02
CA TYR A 318 -7.58 6.20 -0.37
C TYR A 318 -7.52 7.26 0.71
N HIS A 319 -7.41 6.87 1.99
CA HIS A 319 -7.20 7.79 3.10
C HIS A 319 -5.85 8.50 2.96
N TYR A 320 -4.73 7.78 2.75
CA TYR A 320 -3.43 8.43 2.58
C TYR A 320 -3.36 9.31 1.32
N GLY A 321 -4.04 8.92 0.24
CA GLY A 321 -4.17 9.77 -0.94
C GLY A 321 -4.95 11.06 -0.67
N ASN A 322 -6.04 10.96 0.12
CA ASN A 322 -6.84 12.09 0.54
C ASN A 322 -6.11 13.02 1.52
N GLU A 323 -5.41 12.46 2.50
CA GLU A 323 -4.61 13.23 3.44
C GLU A 323 -3.53 14.03 2.71
N LEU A 324 -2.85 13.47 1.69
CA LEU A 324 -1.91 14.24 0.88
C LEU A 324 -2.57 15.46 0.22
N LEU A 325 -3.77 15.30 -0.33
CA LEU A 325 -4.53 16.41 -0.93
C LEU A 325 -4.76 17.50 0.11
N THR A 326 -5.34 17.15 1.26
CA THR A 326 -5.70 18.10 2.32
C THR A 326 -4.46 18.78 2.91
N THR A 327 -3.44 18.01 3.31
CA THR A 327 -2.21 18.57 3.92
C THR A 327 -1.47 19.48 2.94
N SER A 328 -1.45 19.16 1.63
CA SER A 328 -0.81 20.02 0.64
C SER A 328 -1.53 21.35 0.42
N GLN A 329 -2.87 21.37 0.50
CA GLN A 329 -3.65 22.62 0.43
C GLN A 329 -3.40 23.51 1.65
N ASN A 330 -3.25 22.91 2.83
CA ASN A 330 -3.03 23.63 4.08
C ASN A 330 -1.74 24.45 4.10
N ILE A 331 -0.76 24.15 3.25
CA ILE A 331 0.47 24.96 3.11
C ILE A 331 0.14 26.41 2.72
N ALA A 332 -0.84 26.62 1.83
CA ALA A 332 -1.26 27.97 1.44
C ALA A 332 -1.86 28.73 2.64
N LEU A 333 -2.67 28.04 3.44
CA LEU A 333 -3.31 28.61 4.63
C LEU A 333 -2.27 28.97 5.69
N SER A 334 -1.29 28.10 5.96
CA SER A 334 -0.21 28.39 6.92
C SER A 334 0.64 29.57 6.52
N ALA A 335 1.02 29.65 5.24
CA ALA A 335 1.76 30.79 4.71
C ALA A 335 0.96 32.09 4.87
N TRP A 336 -0.36 32.05 4.63
CA TRP A 336 -1.24 33.21 4.81
C TRP A 336 -1.42 33.62 6.28
N GLN A 337 -1.47 32.65 7.20
CA GLN A 337 -1.62 32.89 8.64
C GLN A 337 -0.32 33.34 9.33
N SER A 338 0.82 33.25 8.65
CA SER A 338 2.08 33.79 9.14
C SER A 338 2.05 35.33 9.22
N ASN A 339 2.97 35.94 9.97
CA ASN A 339 3.16 37.40 10.00
C ASN A 339 3.87 37.92 8.73
N TRP A 340 3.46 37.45 7.55
CA TRP A 340 4.08 37.80 6.26
C TRP A 340 3.97 39.30 5.93
N TYR A 341 2.95 39.98 6.45
CA TYR A 341 2.71 41.41 6.24
C TYR A 341 3.74 42.31 6.94
N ASP A 342 4.46 41.79 7.94
CA ASP A 342 5.53 42.51 8.64
C ASP A 342 6.92 42.29 7.99
N GLN A 343 7.03 41.36 7.02
CA GLN A 343 8.30 41.04 6.38
C GLN A 343 8.67 42.04 5.27
N SER A 344 9.93 42.01 4.83
CA SER A 344 10.42 42.85 3.73
C SER A 344 9.68 42.60 2.40
N PRO A 345 9.65 43.57 1.47
CA PRO A 345 8.96 43.43 0.18
C PRO A 345 9.39 42.19 -0.61
N GLN A 346 10.67 41.82 -0.55
CA GLN A 346 11.19 40.64 -1.23
C GLN A 346 10.61 39.35 -0.66
N VAL A 347 10.57 39.22 0.67
CA VAL A 347 10.02 38.03 1.36
C VAL A 347 8.51 37.93 1.12
N LYS A 348 7.79 39.05 1.09
CA LYS A 348 6.36 39.10 0.75
C LYS A 348 6.08 38.50 -0.63
N ILE A 349 6.84 38.90 -1.66
CA ILE A 349 6.69 38.37 -3.03
C ILE A 349 6.94 36.84 -3.05
N MET A 350 7.97 36.38 -2.35
CA MET A 350 8.27 34.96 -2.25
C MET A 350 7.17 34.19 -1.52
N MET A 351 6.59 34.76 -0.45
CA MET A 351 5.48 34.16 0.28
C MET A 351 4.24 34.02 -0.61
N PHE A 352 3.89 35.05 -1.39
CA PHE A 352 2.83 34.96 -2.39
C PHE A 352 3.08 33.87 -3.44
N THR A 353 4.35 33.68 -3.83
CA THR A 353 4.72 32.59 -4.74
C THR A 353 4.47 31.22 -4.11
N VAL A 354 4.81 31.04 -2.82
CA VAL A 354 4.51 29.81 -2.07
C VAL A 354 3.00 29.56 -2.00
N ILE A 355 2.21 30.58 -1.66
CA ILE A 355 0.75 30.50 -1.60
C ILE A 355 0.17 30.12 -2.96
N ALA A 356 0.54 30.83 -4.02
CA ALA A 356 0.07 30.57 -5.38
C ALA A 356 0.42 29.15 -5.86
N ARG A 357 1.62 28.64 -5.50
CA ARG A 357 1.99 27.27 -5.81
C ARG A 357 1.19 26.25 -5.01
N ALA A 358 0.98 26.48 -3.71
CA ALA A 358 0.28 25.57 -2.81
C ALA A 358 -1.23 25.44 -3.12
N GLN A 359 -1.83 26.42 -3.81
CA GLN A 359 -3.19 26.31 -4.34
C GLN A 359 -3.37 25.17 -5.37
N LYS A 360 -2.28 24.63 -5.92
CA LYS A 360 -2.27 23.40 -6.74
C LYS A 360 -1.88 22.20 -5.88
N PRO A 361 -2.85 21.47 -5.29
CA PRO A 361 -2.57 20.37 -4.36
C PRO A 361 -1.79 19.22 -5.00
N LEU A 362 -1.01 18.55 -4.17
CA LEU A 362 -0.30 17.33 -4.52
C LEU A 362 -1.26 16.15 -4.53
N LYS A 363 -1.14 15.30 -5.56
CA LYS A 363 -2.08 14.20 -5.80
C LYS A 363 -1.34 12.93 -6.19
N PHE A 364 -1.82 11.79 -5.72
CA PHE A 364 -1.50 10.50 -6.31
C PHE A 364 -2.54 10.14 -7.36
N TYR A 365 -2.09 9.68 -8.53
CA TYR A 365 -2.96 9.38 -9.67
C TYR A 365 -3.17 7.87 -9.84
N LEU A 366 -4.41 7.49 -10.16
CA LEU A 366 -4.81 6.13 -10.52
C LEU A 366 -4.68 5.96 -12.04
N GLY A 367 -3.44 6.00 -12.55
CA GLY A 367 -3.21 6.10 -13.99
C GLY A 367 -3.85 7.37 -14.58
N GLN A 368 -4.56 7.23 -15.70
CA GLN A 368 -5.30 8.33 -16.33
C GLN A 368 -6.76 8.43 -15.85
N PHE A 369 -7.22 7.51 -15.00
CA PHE A 369 -8.64 7.40 -14.62
C PHE A 369 -9.07 8.41 -13.55
N GLY A 370 -8.14 8.88 -12.73
CA GLY A 370 -8.47 9.86 -11.69
C GLY A 370 -7.42 9.98 -10.60
N VAL A 371 -7.84 10.55 -9.48
CA VAL A 371 -7.01 10.82 -8.31
C VAL A 371 -7.37 9.81 -7.21
N MET A 372 -6.36 9.32 -6.49
CA MET A 372 -6.55 8.50 -5.31
C MET A 372 -7.10 9.37 -4.16
N SER A 373 -8.42 9.35 -3.96
CA SER A 373 -9.13 10.10 -2.93
C SER A 373 -10.24 9.28 -2.30
N LEU A 374 -10.77 9.71 -1.14
CA LEU A 374 -11.94 9.08 -0.53
C LEU A 374 -13.18 9.15 -1.44
N GLN A 375 -13.27 10.17 -2.31
CA GLN A 375 -14.33 10.25 -3.30
C GLN A 375 -14.20 9.13 -4.35
N ALA A 376 -12.98 8.80 -4.80
CA ALA A 376 -12.75 7.67 -5.69
C ALA A 376 -13.13 6.33 -5.03
N PHE A 377 -12.83 6.17 -3.73
CA PHE A 377 -13.28 5.01 -2.95
C PHE A 377 -14.81 4.89 -2.92
N ILE A 378 -15.53 5.98 -2.64
CA ILE A 378 -17.00 5.98 -2.65
C ILE A 378 -17.54 5.60 -4.03
N SER A 379 -16.90 6.06 -5.11
CA SER A 379 -17.28 5.67 -6.48
C SER A 379 -17.12 4.16 -6.72
N VAL A 380 -16.06 3.54 -6.21
CA VAL A 380 -15.88 2.07 -6.28
C VAL A 380 -17.01 1.35 -5.55
N LEU A 381 -17.37 1.82 -4.34
CA LEU A 381 -18.47 1.20 -3.59
C LEU A 381 -19.82 1.34 -4.29
N ARG A 382 -20.11 2.53 -4.86
CA ARG A 382 -21.34 2.76 -5.64
C ARG A 382 -21.41 1.85 -6.86
N ALA A 383 -20.32 1.74 -7.62
CA ALA A 383 -20.25 0.86 -8.78
C ALA A 383 -20.45 -0.62 -8.38
N SER A 384 -19.83 -1.06 -7.29
CA SER A 384 -19.97 -2.42 -6.77
C SER A 384 -21.40 -2.71 -6.31
N TYR A 385 -22.04 -1.75 -5.64
CA TYR A 385 -23.45 -1.86 -5.24
C TYR A 385 -24.38 -1.93 -6.45
N SER A 386 -24.18 -1.09 -7.47
CA SER A 386 -24.96 -1.16 -8.71
C SER A 386 -24.81 -2.51 -9.42
N TYR A 387 -23.60 -3.07 -9.45
CA TYR A 387 -23.35 -4.41 -10.00
C TYR A 387 -24.07 -5.49 -9.19
N MET A 388 -24.00 -5.42 -7.85
CA MET A 388 -24.70 -6.34 -6.96
C MET A 388 -26.21 -6.29 -7.20
N THR A 389 -26.83 -5.11 -7.28
CA THR A 389 -28.26 -4.96 -7.58
C THR A 389 -28.63 -5.51 -8.97
N LEU A 390 -27.76 -5.33 -9.97
CA LEU A 390 -27.97 -5.91 -11.30
C LEU A 390 -27.97 -7.44 -11.22
N MET A 391 -26.96 -8.05 -10.60
CA MET A 391 -26.86 -9.50 -10.43
C MET A 391 -28.06 -10.06 -9.67
N TYR A 392 -28.47 -9.39 -8.59
CA TYR A 392 -29.66 -9.77 -7.83
C TYR A 392 -30.95 -9.65 -8.64
N GLY A 393 -31.07 -8.66 -9.52
CA GLY A 393 -32.24 -8.52 -10.40
C GLY A 393 -32.25 -9.49 -11.60
N LEU A 394 -31.14 -10.18 -11.87
CA LEU A 394 -31.01 -11.21 -12.91
C LEU A 394 -31.26 -12.63 -12.38
N ASN A 395 -31.06 -12.86 -11.08
CA ASN A 395 -31.49 -14.06 -10.35
C ASN A 395 -32.97 -13.94 -9.96
#